data_AF-A0A957J9A2-F1
#
_entry.id   AF-A0A957J9A2-F1
#
_cell.length_a   1.000
_cell.length_b   1.000
_cell.length_c   1.000
_cell.angle_alpha   90.00
_cell.angle_beta   90.00
_cell.angle_gamma   90.00
#
_symmetry.space_group_name_H-M   'P 1'
#
loop_
_entity.id
_entity.type
_entity.pdbx_description
1 polymer ?
#
loop_
_entity_poly.entity_id
_entity_poly.type
_entity_poly.pdbx_seq_one_letter_code
_entity_poly.pdbx_strand_id
1 'polypeptide(L)'
;LAPRLIELCFQTAGIWQMETDKVLALPAALGSVTTYEQPAEGTALYAQVTANREGDALSFDAQVVDEAGKVYVVLTGYRTIALPGEVVLSDE
;
A
#
# COMPACT_ATOMS: atom_id res chain seq x y z
N LEU A 1 -5.49 16.40 2.09
CA LEU A 1 -5.19 15.02 1.67
C LEU A 1 -4.16 15.07 0.54
N ALA A 2 -3.10 14.26 0.55
CA ALA A 2 -2.12 14.18 -0.53
C ALA A 2 -2.35 12.87 -1.33
N PRO A 3 -3.08 12.91 -2.47
CA PRO A 3 -3.52 11.69 -3.16
C PRO A 3 -2.36 10.77 -3.57
N ARG A 4 -1.23 11.35 -3.98
CA ARG A 4 -0.04 10.59 -4.39
C ARG A 4 0.60 9.79 -3.25
N LEU A 5 0.52 10.27 -2.01
CA LEU A 5 1.10 9.56 -0.87
C LEU A 5 0.26 8.33 -0.51
N ILE A 6 -1.06 8.46 -0.61
CA ILE A 6 -1.99 7.34 -0.39
C ILE A 6 -1.85 6.31 -1.52
N GLU A 7 -1.75 6.79 -2.77
CA GLU A 7 -1.53 5.95 -3.94
C GLU A 7 -0.24 5.11 -3.82
N LEU A 8 0.83 5.68 -3.26
CA LEU A 8 2.07 4.95 -3.01
C LEU A 8 1.83 3.72 -2.12
N CYS A 9 1.02 3.85 -1.06
CA CYS A 9 0.62 2.71 -0.22
C CYS A 9 -0.14 1.65 -1.02
N PHE A 10 -1.10 2.07 -1.86
CA PHE A 10 -1.92 1.15 -2.66
C PHE A 10 -1.09 0.37 -3.66
N GLN A 11 -0.16 1.03 -4.37
CA GLN A 11 0.69 0.37 -5.35
C GLN A 11 1.69 -0.58 -4.69
N THR A 12 2.29 -0.21 -3.56
CA THR A 12 3.20 -1.12 -2.84
C THR A 12 2.48 -2.36 -2.32
N ALA A 13 1.27 -2.21 -1.76
CA ALA A 13 0.43 -3.34 -1.36
C ALA A 13 0.00 -4.19 -2.57
N GLY A 14 -0.34 -3.55 -3.70
CA GLY A 14 -0.71 -4.23 -4.94
C GLY A 14 0.43 -5.06 -5.53
N ILE A 15 1.67 -4.55 -5.53
CA ILE A 15 2.86 -5.29 -5.96
C ILE A 15 3.09 -6.51 -5.06
N TRP A 16 3.00 -6.34 -3.73
CA TRP A 16 3.11 -7.45 -2.80
C TRP A 16 2.06 -8.54 -3.07
N GLN A 17 0.82 -8.14 -3.36
CA GLN A 17 -0.26 -9.08 -3.65
C GLN A 17 -0.10 -9.76 -5.02
N MET A 18 0.34 -9.04 -6.05
CA MET A 18 0.68 -9.62 -7.35
C MET A 18 1.77 -10.68 -7.21
N GLU A 19 2.78 -10.44 -6.38
CA GLU A 19 3.85 -11.42 -6.18
C GLU A 19 3.39 -12.61 -5.32
N THR A 20 2.65 -12.36 -4.24
CA THR A 20 2.30 -13.39 -3.26
C THR A 20 1.09 -14.24 -3.70
N ASP A 21 0.05 -13.61 -4.25
CA ASP A 21 -1.22 -14.26 -4.63
C ASP A 21 -1.38 -14.44 -6.14
N LYS A 22 -0.46 -13.92 -6.95
CA LYS A 22 -0.53 -13.98 -8.43
C LYS A 22 -1.84 -13.37 -8.98
N VAL A 23 -2.34 -12.34 -8.30
CA VAL A 23 -3.59 -11.65 -8.64
C VAL A 23 -3.38 -10.14 -8.68
N LEU A 24 -3.96 -9.49 -9.69
CA LEU A 24 -4.16 -8.04 -9.69
C LEU A 24 -5.42 -7.71 -8.88
N ALA A 25 -5.31 -6.78 -7.94
CA ALA A 25 -6.44 -6.41 -7.10
C ALA A 25 -6.66 -4.89 -7.07
N LEU A 26 -7.92 -4.47 -6.96
CA LEU A 26 -8.30 -3.06 -6.83
C LEU A 26 -8.51 -2.69 -5.35
N PRO A 27 -8.34 -1.41 -4.99
CA PRO A 27 -8.78 -0.91 -3.69
C PRO A 27 -10.28 -1.18 -3.48
N ALA A 28 -10.62 -1.87 -2.40
CA ALA A 28 -12.01 -2.18 -2.05
C ALA A 28 -12.49 -1.38 -0.84
N ALA A 29 -11.67 -1.30 0.21
CA ALA A 29 -11.99 -0.57 1.43
C ALA A 29 -10.71 -0.17 2.17
N LEU A 30 -10.83 0.81 3.06
CA LEU A 30 -9.80 1.17 4.03
C LEU A 30 -10.46 1.39 5.40
N GLY A 31 -9.72 1.12 6.47
CA GLY A 31 -10.17 1.40 7.83
C GLY A 31 -10.02 2.88 8.15
N SER A 32 -8.77 3.38 8.11
CA SER A 32 -8.49 4.79 8.32
C SER A 32 -7.28 5.26 7.54
N VAL A 33 -7.22 6.56 7.26
CA VAL A 33 -6.03 7.24 6.75
C VAL A 33 -5.81 8.51 7.57
N THR A 34 -4.63 8.64 8.14
CA THR A 34 -4.16 9.85 8.81
C THR A 34 -3.03 10.46 8.00
N THR A 35 -3.17 11.72 7.62
CA THR A 35 -2.15 12.48 6.89
C THR A 35 -1.56 13.54 7.81
N TYR A 36 -0.24 13.64 7.85
CA TYR A 36 0.47 14.66 8.61
C TYR A 36 0.84 15.85 7.71
N GLU A 37 1.97 16.49 7.98
CA GLU A 37 2.47 17.61 7.18
C GLU A 37 2.78 17.21 5.73
N GLN A 38 2.84 18.21 4.84
CA GLN A 38 3.26 17.96 3.47
C GLN A 38 4.79 17.79 3.42
N PRO A 39 5.30 16.79 2.70
CA PRO A 39 6.73 16.67 2.45
C PRO A 39 7.23 17.90 1.67
N ALA A 40 8.46 18.31 1.95
CA ALA A 40 9.10 19.31 1.13
C ALA A 40 9.30 18.78 -0.29
N GLU A 41 9.37 19.69 -1.26
CA GLU A 41 9.66 19.29 -2.63
C GLU A 41 11.04 18.61 -2.72
N GLY A 42 11.11 17.47 -3.40
CA GLY A 42 12.33 16.68 -3.52
C GLY A 42 12.63 15.75 -2.33
N THR A 43 11.81 15.73 -1.28
CA THR A 43 11.96 14.73 -0.21
C THR A 43 11.72 13.32 -0.77
N ALA A 44 12.70 12.44 -0.60
CA ALA A 44 12.55 11.02 -0.89
C ALA A 44 11.58 10.38 0.13
N LEU A 45 10.62 9.62 -0.36
CA LEU A 45 9.58 8.99 0.44
C LEU A 45 9.44 7.52 0.09
N TYR A 46 9.15 6.71 1.10
CA TYR A 46 9.04 5.26 1.01
C TYR A 46 7.74 4.81 1.63
N ALA A 47 7.00 3.94 0.95
CA ALA A 47 5.90 3.22 1.56
C ALA A 47 6.42 1.93 2.21
N GLN A 48 6.14 1.78 3.49
CA GLN A 48 6.33 0.55 4.24
C GLN A 48 4.96 -0.09 4.42
N VAL A 49 4.77 -1.27 3.86
CA VAL A 49 3.51 -2.00 3.89
C VAL A 49 3.67 -3.29 4.67
N THR A 50 2.75 -3.54 5.59
CA THR A 50 2.62 -4.80 6.32
C THR A 50 1.36 -5.50 5.84
N ALA A 51 1.51 -6.72 5.33
CA ALA A 51 0.38 -7.58 5.00
C ALA A 51 -0.06 -8.36 6.24
N ASN A 52 -1.35 -8.29 6.55
CA ASN A 52 -1.99 -8.98 7.65
C ASN A 52 -2.93 -10.06 7.06
N ARG A 53 -2.63 -11.34 7.31
CA ARG A 53 -3.50 -12.46 6.93
C ARG A 53 -4.15 -13.11 8.14
N GLU A 54 -5.46 -13.30 8.04
CA GLU A 54 -6.25 -14.10 8.99
C GLU A 54 -7.17 -15.04 8.20
N GLY A 55 -6.76 -16.30 8.06
CA GLY A 55 -7.42 -17.23 7.12
C GLY A 55 -7.37 -16.70 5.69
N ASP A 56 -8.52 -16.63 5.03
CA ASP A 56 -8.65 -16.07 3.67
C ASP A 56 -8.76 -14.54 3.65
N ALA A 57 -8.84 -13.88 4.82
CA ALA A 57 -8.90 -12.43 4.89
C ALA A 57 -7.49 -11.83 4.75
N LEU A 58 -7.34 -10.94 3.76
CA LEU A 58 -6.13 -10.14 3.54
C LEU A 58 -6.44 -8.67 3.82
N SER A 59 -5.60 -8.04 4.63
CA SER A 59 -5.58 -6.60 4.80
C SER A 59 -4.15 -6.07 4.89
N PHE A 60 -4.00 -4.77 4.75
CA PHE A 60 -2.71 -4.10 4.77
C PHE A 60 -2.75 -2.88 5.68
N ASP A 61 -1.68 -2.72 6.46
CA ASP A 61 -1.36 -1.47 7.12
C ASP A 61 -0.12 -0.87 6.45
N ALA A 62 -0.09 0.45 6.33
CA ALA A 62 0.98 1.13 5.62
C ALA A 62 1.39 2.45 6.27
N GLN A 63 2.66 2.79 6.11
CA GLN A 63 3.19 4.10 6.45
C GLN A 63 3.97 4.68 5.27
N VAL A 64 3.87 5.98 5.07
CA VAL A 64 4.79 6.72 4.18
C VAL A 64 5.78 7.46 5.05
N VAL A 65 7.07 7.18 4.87
CA VAL A 65 8.17 7.75 5.66
C VAL A 65 9.25 8.37 4.77
N ASP A 66 10.01 9.32 5.30
CA ASP A 66 11.30 9.71 4.71
C ASP A 66 12.46 8.81 5.20
N GLU A 67 13.68 9.10 4.74
CA GLU A 67 14.90 8.39 5.16
C GLU A 67 15.19 8.49 6.66
N ALA A 68 14.72 9.55 7.33
CA ALA A 68 14.89 9.74 8.76
C ALA A 68 13.79 9.02 9.59
N GLY A 69 12.82 8.38 8.92
CA GLY A 69 11.70 7.70 9.56
C GLY A 69 10.55 8.62 9.95
N LYS A 70 10.53 9.88 9.48
CA LYS A 70 9.42 10.79 9.73
C LYS A 70 8.19 10.34 8.96
N VAL A 71 7.06 10.22 9.66
CA VAL A 71 5.82 9.68 9.09
C VAL A 71 4.97 10.80 8.48
N TYR A 72 4.54 10.59 7.23
CA TYR A 72 3.69 11.50 6.46
C TYR A 72 2.25 10.98 6.29
N VAL A 73 2.10 9.66 6.22
CA VAL A 73 0.81 8.98 6.14
C VAL A 73 0.85 7.73 7.02
N VAL A 74 -0.24 7.49 7.74
CA VAL A 74 -0.57 6.18 8.30
C VAL A 74 -1.88 5.73 7.67
N LEU A 75 -1.89 4.54 7.11
CA LEU A 75 -3.06 3.88 6.53
C LEU A 75 -3.27 2.56 7.27
N THR A 76 -4.50 2.27 7.65
CA THR A 76 -4.84 1.04 8.36
C THR A 76 -6.00 0.30 7.72
N GLY A 77 -5.93 -1.04 7.75
CA GLY A 77 -7.00 -1.93 7.32
C GLY A 77 -7.38 -1.76 5.85
N TYR A 78 -6.40 -1.48 4.98
CA TYR A 78 -6.61 -1.47 3.53
C TYR A 78 -6.92 -2.88 3.04
N ARG A 79 -8.00 -3.03 2.28
CA ARG A 79 -8.45 -4.30 1.70
C ARG A 79 -8.62 -4.15 0.21
N THR A 80 -8.32 -5.23 -0.49
CA THR A 80 -8.41 -5.30 -1.95
C THR A 80 -9.49 -6.27 -2.39
N ILE A 81 -9.93 -6.10 -3.64
CA ILE A 81 -10.79 -7.07 -4.32
C ILE A 81 -10.07 -7.53 -5.58
N ALA A 82 -9.96 -8.85 -5.75
CA ALA A 82 -9.34 -9.46 -6.92
C ALA A 82 -10.07 -9.02 -8.20
N LEU A 83 -9.30 -8.61 -9.21
CA LEU A 83 -9.82 -8.57 -10.57
C LEU A 83 -9.86 -10.00 -11.12
N PRO A 84 -10.83 -10.34 -11.98
CA PRO A 84 -10.81 -11.61 -12.68
C PRO A 84 -9.53 -11.77 -13.51
N GLY A 85 -8.84 -12.90 -13.35
CA GLY A 85 -7.60 -13.23 -14.08
C GLY A 85 -6.42 -13.57 -13.16
N GLU A 86 -5.36 -14.14 -13.72
CA GLU A 86 -4.08 -14.41 -13.04
C GLU A 86 -2.98 -13.50 -13.58
N VAL A 87 -2.01 -13.16 -12.72
CA VAL A 87 -0.84 -12.32 -13.03
C VAL A 87 0.44 -13.07 -12.70
N VAL A 88 1.39 -13.03 -13.64
CA VAL A 88 2.75 -13.54 -13.44
C VAL A 88 3.72 -12.37 -13.60
N LEU A 89 4.48 -12.07 -12.55
CA LEU A 89 5.63 -11.16 -12.64
C LEU A 89 6.80 -11.95 -13.24
N SER A 90 7.45 -11.40 -14.26
CA SER A 90 8.60 -12.03 -14.90
C SER A 90 9.89 -11.76 -14.12
N ASP A 91 10.67 -12.80 -13.86
CA ASP A 91 12.03 -12.69 -13.36
C ASP A 91 12.97 -12.33 -14.53
N GLU A 92 13.18 -11.04 -14.81
CA GLU A 92 14.29 -10.61 -15.68
C GLU A 92 15.63 -10.56 -14.93
#